data_AF-A0A1C0A933-F1
#
_entry.id   AF-A0A1C0A933-F1
#
_cell.length_a   1.000
_cell.length_b   1.000
_cell.length_c   1.000
_cell.angle_alpha   90.00
_cell.angle_beta   90.00
_cell.angle_gamma   90.00
#
_symmetry.space_group_name_H-M   'P 1'
#
loop_
_entity.id
_entity.type
_entity.pdbx_description
1 polymer ?
#
loop_
_entity_poly.entity_id
_entity_poly.type
_entity_poly.pdbx_seq_one_letter_code
_entity_poly.pdbx_strand_id
1 'polypeptide(L)'
;MPSTGYRYMSENAFYIDDLKKTKLIPENLNGTYFSFDNYDIASQSKLQVPHDASIKGSFDTLQIIDDIKVPYGNWGNANYLEPLTKDFPQFGSGGATQAITNQAIKLDSLEKIPYYLPTSKE
;
A
#
# COMPACT_ATOMS: atom_id res chain seq x y z
N MET A 1 -13.19 -2.59 -11.45
CA MET A 1 -12.31 -1.89 -10.49
C MET A 1 -13.10 -1.62 -9.23
N PRO A 2 -12.63 -2.05 -8.04
CA PRO A 2 -13.23 -1.64 -6.77
C PRO A 2 -13.20 -0.13 -6.63
N SER A 3 -14.24 0.48 -6.05
CA SER A 3 -14.38 1.94 -5.96
C SER A 3 -13.36 2.58 -5.00
N THR A 4 -12.89 1.84 -4.00
CA THR A 4 -11.97 2.34 -2.97
C THR A 4 -10.63 1.64 -3.07
N GLY A 5 -9.56 2.43 -3.02
CA GLY A 5 -8.19 1.97 -2.89
C GLY A 5 -7.64 2.28 -1.51
N TYR A 6 -6.68 1.47 -1.07
CA TYR A 6 -6.02 1.58 0.22
C TYR A 6 -4.50 1.63 0.05
N ARG A 7 -3.89 2.70 0.56
CA ARG A 7 -2.44 2.81 0.69
C ARG A 7 -2.05 2.52 2.13
N TYR A 8 -1.20 1.52 2.32
CA TYR A 8 -0.59 1.21 3.61
C TYR A 8 0.84 1.73 3.65
N MET A 9 1.19 2.43 4.71
CA MET A 9 2.48 3.11 4.90
C MET A 9 3.02 2.83 6.30
N SER A 10 4.32 3.02 6.47
CA SER A 10 4.94 3.00 7.79
C SER A 10 4.56 4.25 8.59
N GLU A 11 4.32 4.10 9.90
CA GLU A 11 4.17 5.26 10.79
C GLU A 11 5.45 6.10 10.91
N ASN A 12 6.61 5.50 10.62
CA ASN A 12 7.92 6.14 10.74
C ASN A 12 8.39 6.78 9.43
N ALA A 13 7.57 6.79 8.37
CA ALA A 13 7.96 7.41 7.12
C ALA A 13 8.06 8.94 7.27
N PHE A 14 9.15 9.53 6.77
CA PHE A 14 9.48 10.95 6.97
C PHE A 14 8.41 11.93 6.46
N TYR A 15 7.58 11.50 5.50
CA TYR A 15 6.54 12.33 4.88
C TYR A 15 5.18 12.24 5.58
N ILE A 16 5.03 11.43 6.63
CA ILE A 16 3.72 11.16 7.26
C ILE A 16 3.10 12.41 7.88
N ASP A 17 3.91 13.28 8.49
CA ASP A 17 3.38 14.50 9.10
C ASP A 17 2.87 15.52 8.09
N ASP A 18 3.47 15.58 6.90
CA ASP A 18 2.95 16.41 5.82
C ASP A 18 1.73 15.77 5.17
N LEU A 19 1.73 14.44 5.00
CA LEU A 19 0.56 13.71 4.51
C LEU A 19 -0.67 13.90 5.42
N LYS A 20 -0.48 13.94 6.75
CA LYS A 20 -1.57 14.25 7.70
C LYS A 20 -2.19 15.63 7.47
N LYS A 21 -1.39 16.62 7.03
CA LYS A 21 -1.85 18.00 6.79
C LYS A 21 -2.48 18.13 5.41
N THR A 22 -1.87 17.56 4.37
CA THR A 22 -2.26 17.77 2.97
C THR A 22 -3.27 16.76 2.47
N LYS A 23 -3.28 15.54 3.06
CA LYS A 23 -3.97 14.36 2.54
C LYS A 23 -3.65 14.06 1.08
N LEU A 24 -2.48 14.47 0.61
CA LEU A 24 -2.06 14.30 -0.78
C LEU A 24 -0.78 13.47 -0.83
N ILE A 25 -0.88 12.31 -1.47
CA ILE A 25 0.30 11.58 -1.94
C ILE A 25 0.64 12.18 -3.31
N PRO A 26 1.85 12.72 -3.49
CA PRO A 26 2.24 13.34 -4.76
C PRO A 26 2.37 12.30 -5.89
N GLU A 27 2.41 12.78 -7.12
CA GLU A 27 2.75 11.95 -8.29
C GLU A 27 4.08 11.23 -8.09
N ASN A 28 4.15 10.01 -8.62
CA ASN A 28 5.34 9.18 -8.53
C ASN A 28 5.57 8.42 -9.84
N LEU A 29 6.58 8.84 -10.60
CA LEU A 29 6.93 8.21 -11.87
C LEU A 29 7.39 6.75 -11.72
N ASN A 30 7.85 6.35 -10.53
CA ASN A 30 8.21 4.96 -10.23
C ASN A 30 7.00 4.10 -9.80
N GLY A 31 5.81 4.70 -9.71
CA GLY A 31 4.58 4.04 -9.30
C GLY A 31 4.36 4.06 -7.79
N THR A 32 3.16 4.47 -7.40
CA THR A 32 2.65 4.36 -6.04
C THR A 32 1.80 3.11 -5.93
N TYR A 33 2.25 2.17 -5.11
CA TYR A 33 1.52 0.91 -4.85
C TYR A 33 0.32 1.13 -3.95
N PHE A 34 -0.79 0.47 -4.24
CA PHE A 34 -1.96 0.42 -3.39
C PHE A 34 -2.64 -0.95 -3.50
N SER A 35 -3.56 -1.21 -2.57
CA SER A 35 -4.33 -2.45 -2.50
C SER A 35 -5.83 -2.14 -2.58
N PHE A 36 -6.61 -3.12 -3.00
CA PHE A 36 -8.06 -3.10 -2.88
C PHE A 36 -8.55 -3.80 -1.60
N ASP A 37 -7.65 -4.44 -0.86
CA ASP A 37 -7.97 -5.08 0.40
C ASP A 37 -8.03 -4.04 1.53
N ASN A 38 -9.16 -4.00 2.22
CA ASN A 38 -9.32 -3.21 3.43
C ASN A 38 -8.92 -4.04 4.66
N TYR A 39 -7.88 -3.59 5.34
CA TYR A 39 -7.38 -4.19 6.56
C TYR A 39 -7.61 -3.23 7.72
N ASP A 40 -8.26 -3.73 8.78
CA ASP A 40 -8.46 -2.99 10.02
C ASP A 40 -7.30 -3.18 11.01
N ILE A 41 -6.39 -4.12 10.70
CA ILE A 41 -5.16 -4.40 11.43
C ILE A 41 -4.02 -4.42 10.42
N ALA A 42 -2.89 -3.82 10.79
CA ALA A 42 -1.74 -3.72 9.90
C ALA A 42 -1.30 -5.11 9.40
N SER A 43 -1.32 -5.27 8.08
CA SER A 43 -1.19 -6.56 7.40
C SER A 43 0.08 -6.64 6.56
N GLN A 44 1.21 -6.23 7.14
CA GLN A 44 2.53 -6.24 6.47
C GLN A 44 2.87 -7.60 5.82
N SER A 45 2.47 -8.71 6.45
CA SER A 45 2.71 -10.07 5.94
C SER A 45 1.89 -10.40 4.69
N LYS A 46 0.66 -9.88 4.57
CA LYS A 46 -0.17 -10.01 3.38
C LYS A 46 0.30 -9.09 2.27
N LEU A 47 0.70 -7.87 2.61
CA LEU A 47 1.22 -6.88 1.67
C LEU A 47 2.67 -7.14 1.23
N GLN A 48 3.37 -8.05 1.91
CA GLN A 48 4.81 -8.34 1.75
C GLN A 48 5.68 -7.06 1.70
N VAL A 49 5.51 -6.20 2.70
CA VAL A 49 6.26 -4.94 2.83
C VAL A 49 7.23 -5.01 4.02
N PRO A 50 8.42 -4.37 3.93
CA PRO A 50 9.44 -4.40 4.97
C PRO A 50 9.14 -3.43 6.13
N HIS A 51 7.89 -3.05 6.36
CA HIS A 51 7.50 -2.02 7.31
C HIS A 51 6.14 -2.34 7.96
N ASP A 52 5.84 -1.67 9.07
CA ASP A 52 4.68 -1.94 9.92
C ASP A 52 3.32 -1.88 9.20
N ALA A 53 3.19 -1.07 8.14
CA ALA A 53 1.95 -0.91 7.36
C ALA A 53 0.77 -0.38 8.22
N SER A 54 1.07 0.35 9.29
CA SER A 54 0.11 0.79 10.31
C SER A 54 -0.56 2.13 10.01
N ILE A 55 -0.13 2.84 8.96
CA ILE A 55 -0.86 4.02 8.46
C ILE A 55 -1.66 3.61 7.23
N LYS A 56 -2.99 3.67 7.33
CA LYS A 56 -3.93 3.37 6.24
C LYS A 56 -4.52 4.66 5.70
N GLY A 57 -4.36 4.89 4.40
CA GLY A 57 -5.07 5.92 3.67
C GLY A 57 -6.07 5.30 2.70
N SER A 58 -7.33 5.75 2.72
CA SER A 58 -8.33 5.35 1.71
C SER A 58 -8.57 6.48 0.72
N PHE A 59 -8.96 6.11 -0.51
CA PHE A 59 -9.26 7.08 -1.56
C PHE A 59 -10.23 6.51 -2.60
N ASP A 60 -10.97 7.39 -3.27
CA ASP A 60 -11.78 7.04 -4.45
C ASP A 60 -10.89 6.77 -5.67
N THR A 61 -10.96 5.54 -6.19
CA THR A 61 -10.18 5.09 -7.35
C THR A 61 -10.59 5.77 -8.66
N LEU A 62 -11.79 6.36 -8.74
CA LEU A 62 -12.20 7.11 -9.93
C LEU A 62 -11.25 8.25 -10.26
N GLN A 63 -10.58 8.84 -9.26
CA GLN A 63 -9.63 9.94 -9.47
C GLN A 63 -8.37 9.50 -10.26
N ILE A 64 -8.08 8.20 -10.31
CA ILE A 64 -6.89 7.64 -10.97
C ILE A 64 -7.23 6.53 -11.97
N ILE A 65 -8.50 6.32 -12.31
CA ILE A 65 -8.98 5.10 -12.98
C ILE A 65 -8.27 4.80 -14.30
N ASP A 66 -7.88 5.85 -15.04
CA ASP A 66 -7.22 5.74 -16.34
C ASP A 66 -5.71 5.39 -16.25
N ASP A 67 -5.13 5.36 -15.04
CA ASP A 67 -3.69 5.10 -14.83
C ASP A 67 -3.42 3.91 -13.89
N ILE A 68 -4.45 3.16 -13.50
CA ILE A 68 -4.27 1.96 -12.68
C ILE A 68 -3.65 0.83 -13.52
N LYS A 69 -2.54 0.27 -13.04
CA LYS A 69 -1.83 -0.85 -13.67
C LYS A 69 -1.58 -1.97 -12.67
N VAL A 70 -1.52 -3.20 -13.16
CA VAL A 70 -0.95 -4.32 -12.40
C VAL A 70 0.57 -4.18 -12.45
N PRO A 71 1.29 -4.17 -11.32
CA PRO A 71 2.74 -4.09 -11.33
C PRO A 71 3.35 -5.36 -11.92
N TYR A 72 4.53 -5.22 -12.52
CA TYR A 72 5.41 -6.36 -12.73
C TYR A 72 5.96 -6.82 -11.37
N GLY A 73 6.18 -8.13 -11.26
CA GLY A 73 6.76 -8.76 -10.07
C GLY A 73 8.17 -8.25 -9.75
N ASN A 74 8.69 -8.65 -8.60
CA ASN A 74 10.01 -8.27 -8.08
C ASN A 74 10.24 -6.75 -8.13
N TRP A 75 9.29 -5.97 -7.61
CA TRP A 75 9.30 -4.51 -7.65
C TRP A 75 9.51 -3.93 -9.06
N GLY A 76 8.85 -4.52 -10.06
CA GLY A 76 8.95 -4.06 -11.44
C GLY A 76 10.08 -4.71 -12.26
N ASN A 77 10.92 -5.55 -11.66
CA ASN A 77 12.08 -6.15 -12.35
C ASN A 77 11.77 -7.49 -13.03
N ALA A 78 10.62 -8.10 -12.75
CA ALA A 78 10.21 -9.35 -13.38
C ALA A 78 9.51 -9.12 -14.73
N ASN A 79 9.46 -10.15 -15.58
CA ASN A 79 8.73 -10.13 -16.85
C ASN A 79 7.27 -10.63 -16.73
N TYR A 80 6.80 -10.91 -15.52
CA TYR A 80 5.44 -11.33 -15.23
C TYR A 80 4.72 -10.29 -14.36
N LEU A 81 3.40 -10.26 -14.45
CA LEU A 81 2.55 -9.41 -13.61
C LEU A 81 2.34 -10.04 -12.23
N GLU A 82 2.25 -9.20 -11.21
CA GLU A 82 1.98 -9.57 -9.81
C GLU A 82 0.72 -8.86 -9.30
N PRO A 83 -0.49 -9.36 -9.68
CA PRO A 83 -1.74 -8.78 -9.17
C PRO A 83 -2.01 -9.12 -7.70
N LEU A 84 -1.35 -10.17 -7.20
CA LEU A 84 -1.36 -10.59 -5.80
C LEU A 84 0.08 -10.74 -5.33
N THR A 85 0.41 -10.16 -4.18
CA THR A 85 1.73 -10.26 -3.55
C THR A 85 2.15 -11.71 -3.36
N LYS A 86 3.33 -12.07 -3.87
CA LYS A 86 3.94 -13.39 -3.68
C LYS A 86 5.47 -13.35 -3.73
N ASP A 87 6.07 -12.34 -4.36
CA ASP A 87 7.48 -12.30 -4.73
C ASP A 87 8.43 -11.98 -3.57
N PHE A 88 7.92 -11.48 -2.44
CA PHE A 88 8.73 -11.16 -1.27
C PHE A 88 8.34 -12.01 -0.04
N PRO A 89 8.50 -13.35 -0.09
CA PRO A 89 8.09 -14.26 0.98
C PRO A 89 8.83 -14.01 2.31
N GLN A 90 10.00 -13.37 2.29
CA GLN A 90 10.71 -12.95 3.50
C GLN A 90 9.94 -11.93 4.34
N PHE A 91 8.99 -11.20 3.74
CA PHE A 91 8.15 -10.24 4.46
C PHE A 91 6.80 -10.83 4.88
N GLY A 92 6.46 -12.05 4.45
CA GLY A 92 5.30 -12.78 4.91
C GLY A 92 4.56 -13.58 3.83
N SER A 93 3.37 -14.03 4.19
CA SER A 93 2.59 -15.02 3.42
C SER A 93 2.08 -14.53 2.06
N GLY A 94 2.02 -13.22 1.83
CA GLY A 94 1.44 -12.66 0.62
C GLY A 94 -0.07 -12.87 0.49
N GLY A 95 -0.57 -12.61 -0.71
CA GLY A 95 -1.96 -12.75 -1.12
C GLY A 95 -2.80 -11.47 -1.07
N ALA A 96 -2.22 -10.32 -0.75
CA ALA A 96 -2.90 -9.03 -0.91
C ALA A 96 -2.89 -8.61 -2.38
N THR A 97 -3.96 -7.98 -2.82
CA THR A 97 -4.04 -7.30 -4.11
C THR A 97 -3.01 -6.18 -4.20
N GLN A 98 -2.38 -6.05 -5.37
CA GLN A 98 -1.43 -5.00 -5.68
C GLN A 98 -1.76 -4.35 -7.02
N ALA A 99 -1.85 -3.03 -6.98
CA ALA A 99 -1.96 -2.16 -8.15
C ALA A 99 -1.00 -0.98 -7.98
N ILE A 100 -0.67 -0.32 -9.09
CA ILE A 100 0.14 0.90 -9.11
C ILE A 100 -0.55 2.00 -9.90
N THR A 101 -0.26 3.24 -9.54
CA THR A 101 -0.58 4.45 -10.30
C THR A 101 0.61 5.40 -10.26
N ASN A 102 0.79 6.19 -11.30
CA ASN A 102 1.78 7.27 -11.35
C ASN A 102 1.17 8.62 -10.92
N GLN A 103 -0.15 8.74 -10.95
CA GLN A 103 -0.87 9.96 -10.56
C GLN A 103 -0.81 10.23 -9.05
N ALA A 104 -1.01 11.50 -8.68
CA ALA A 104 -1.22 11.88 -7.30
C ALA A 104 -2.51 11.26 -6.76
N ILE A 105 -2.53 10.99 -5.45
CA ILE A 105 -3.70 10.44 -4.76
C ILE A 105 -4.10 11.41 -3.66
N LYS A 106 -5.31 11.95 -3.76
CA LYS A 106 -5.99 12.66 -2.68
C LYS A 106 -6.73 11.65 -1.80
N LEU A 107 -6.35 11.61 -0.53
CA LEU A 107 -6.92 10.70 0.46
C LEU A 107 -8.22 11.26 1.04
N ASP A 108 -9.21 10.39 1.18
CA ASP A 108 -10.45 10.67 1.91
C ASP A 108 -10.19 10.59 3.42
N SER A 109 -9.50 9.54 3.84
CA SER A 109 -9.10 9.29 5.22
C SER A 109 -7.62 8.93 5.35
N LEU A 110 -7.09 9.16 6.54
CA LEU A 110 -5.76 8.72 6.94
C LEU A 110 -5.85 8.35 8.42
N GLU A 111 -5.63 7.08 8.74
CA GLU A 111 -5.77 6.57 10.11
C GLU A 111 -4.61 5.67 10.50
N LYS A 112 -4.28 5.68 11.78
CA LYS A 112 -3.37 4.71 12.38
C LYS A 112 -4.18 3.48 12.79
N ILE A 113 -3.87 2.34 12.18
CA ILE A 113 -4.45 1.04 12.51
C ILE A 113 -3.54 0.27 13.47
N PRO A 114 -4.09 -0.57 14.37
CA PRO A 114 -3.29 -1.38 15.27
C PRO A 114 -2.38 -2.34 14.48
N TYR A 115 -1.20 -2.62 15.01
CA TYR A 115 -0.32 -3.67 14.52
C TYR A 115 0.13 -4.54 15.67
N TYR A 116 0.25 -5.84 15.41
CA TYR A 116 0.82 -6.76 16.38
C TYR A 116 2.34 -6.67 16.29
N LEU A 117 2.98 -6.08 17.30
CA LEU A 117 4.36 -6.43 17.59
C LEU A 117 4.38 -7.90 18.01
N PRO A 118 5.22 -8.76 17.42
CA PRO A 118 5.42 -10.08 18.01
C PRO A 118 5.87 -9.83 19.45
N THR A 119 5.08 -10.30 20.42
CA THR A 119 5.58 -10.47 21.78
C THR A 119 6.85 -11.29 21.65
N SER A 120 7.96 -10.75 22.15
CA SER A 120 9.21 -11.48 22.27
C SER A 120 8.87 -12.84 22.88
N LYS A 121 9.16 -13.91 22.15
CA LYS A 121 9.11 -15.26 22.73
C LYS A 121 10.09 -15.23 23.90
N GLU A 122 9.58 -15.29 25.12
CA GLU A 122 10.35 -15.70 26.30
C GLU A 122 10.88 -17.13 26.09
#